data_AF-A0A7C7ZBZ6-F1
#
_entry.id   AF-A0A7C7ZBZ6-F1
#
_cell.length_a   1.000
_cell.length_b   1.000
_cell.length_c   1.000
_cell.angle_alpha   90.00
_cell.angle_beta   90.00
_cell.angle_gamma   90.00
#
_symmetry.space_group_name_H-M   'P 1'
#
loop_
_entity.id
_entity.type
_entity.pdbx_description
1 polymer ?
#
loop_
_entity_poly.entity_id
_entity_poly.type
_entity_poly.pdbx_seq_one_letter_code
_entity_poly.pdbx_strand_id
1 'polypeptide(L)' 'MEYRIFRSKTLEGLEEDVNAAMAEGWAATGGPMNQPFGFAGYFQAMVRD' A
#
# COMPACT_ATOMS: atom_id res chain seq x y z
N MET A 1 -13.17 9.05 6.82
CA MET A 1 -12.81 8.00 5.85
C MET A 1 -11.81 8.57 4.86
N GLU A 2 -10.54 8.44 5.21
CA GLU A 2 -9.37 8.76 4.38
C GLU A 2 -8.97 7.53 3.56
N TYR A 3 -8.49 7.76 2.34
CA TYR A 3 -7.98 6.71 1.46
C TYR A 3 -6.58 7.06 0.98
N ARG A 4 -5.68 6.07 0.98
CA ARG A 4 -4.29 6.24 0.53
C ARG A 4 -3.82 5.02 -0.24
N ILE A 5 -3.03 5.25 -1.29
CA ILE A 5 -2.32 4.21 -2.04
C ILE A 5 -0.83 4.32 -1.74
N PHE A 6 -0.25 3.25 -1.20
CA PHE A 6 1.18 3.07 -1.08
C PHE A 6 1.71 2.38 -2.34
N ARG A 7 2.87 2.81 -2.83
CA ARG A 7 3.50 2.31 -4.06
C ARG A 7 5.00 2.16 -3.87
N SER A 8 5.54 1.01 -4.22
CA SER A 8 6.98 0.75 -4.16
C SER A 8 7.44 -0.05 -5.37
N LYS A 9 8.71 0.09 -5.73
CA LYS A 9 9.32 -0.70 -6.82
C LYS A 9 9.55 -2.16 -6.41
N THR A 10 9.68 -2.43 -5.11
CA THR A 10 9.88 -3.78 -4.57
C THR A 10 8.75 -4.14 -3.62
N LEU A 11 8.55 -5.44 -3.42
CA LEU A 11 7.55 -5.93 -2.48
C LEU A 11 7.98 -5.61 -1.04
N GLU A 12 9.27 -5.78 -0.70
CA GLU A 12 9.76 -5.49 0.65
C GLU A 12 9.54 -4.02 1.03
N GLY A 13 9.83 -3.08 0.13
CA GLY A 13 9.60 -1.66 0.41
C GLY A 13 8.11 -1.31 0.54
N LEU A 14 7.24 -2.02 -0.18
CA LEU A 14 5.79 -1.87 0.01
C LEU A 14 5.37 -2.39 1.38
N GLU A 15 5.90 -3.54 1.80
CA GLU A 15 5.58 -4.13 3.11
C GLU A 15 6.03 -3.22 4.26
N GLU A 16 7.21 -2.61 4.17
CA GLU A 16 7.69 -1.61 5.15
C GLU A 16 6.71 -0.42 5.27
N ASP A 17 6.37 0.20 4.14
CA ASP A 17 5.47 1.36 4.09
C ASP A 17 4.06 1.02 4.61
N VAL A 18 3.53 -0.14 4.23
CA VAL A 18 2.20 -0.62 4.66
C VAL A 18 2.20 -0.95 6.14
N ASN A 19 3.24 -1.62 6.66
CA ASN A 19 3.34 -1.94 8.08
C ASN A 19 3.45 -0.67 8.94
N ALA A 20 4.20 0.33 8.49
CA ALA A 20 4.25 1.64 9.14
C ALA A 20 2.86 2.31 9.17
N ALA A 21 2.15 2.30 8.03
CA ALA A 21 0.80 2.84 7.95
C ALA A 21 -0.20 2.08 8.84
N MET A 22 -0.09 0.75 8.94
CA MET A 22 -0.93 -0.03 9.87
C MET A 22 -0.67 0.35 11.33
N ALA A 23 0.58 0.61 11.72
CA ALA A 23 0.90 1.11 13.06
C ALA A 23 0.30 2.51 13.33
N GLU A 24 0.08 3.31 12.29
CA GLU A 24 -0.61 4.62 12.36
C GLU A 24 -2.15 4.52 12.30
N GLY A 25 -2.70 3.30 12.31
CA GLY A 25 -4.15 3.06 12.33
C GLY A 25 -4.81 2.96 10.96
N TRP A 26 -4.04 2.83 9.87
CA TRP A 26 -4.59 2.51 8.56
C TRP A 26 -4.92 1.01 8.42
N ALA A 27 -5.97 0.69 7.68
CA ALA A 27 -6.38 -0.67 7.37
C ALA A 27 -6.22 -0.96 5.87
N ALA A 28 -5.60 -2.08 5.52
CA ALA A 28 -5.45 -2.52 4.14
C ALA A 28 -6.81 -2.98 3.56
N THR A 29 -7.16 -2.51 2.36
CA THR A 29 -8.44 -2.87 1.70
C THR A 29 -8.36 -4.13 0.83
N GLY A 30 -7.21 -4.81 0.82
CA GLY A 30 -6.89 -5.95 -0.03
C GLY A 30 -5.43 -6.39 0.14
N GLY A 31 -4.98 -7.38 -0.63
CA GLY A 31 -3.56 -7.77 -0.67
C GLY A 31 -2.74 -6.89 -1.62
N PRO A 32 -1.40 -6.94 -1.52
CA PRO A 32 -0.51 -6.18 -2.39
C PRO A 32 -0.67 -6.63 -3.85
N MET A 33 -0.78 -5.68 -4.76
CA MET A 33 -1.04 -5.92 -6.18
C MET A 33 0.10 -5.35 -7.03
N ASN A 34 0.42 -6.04 -8.14
CA ASN A 34 1.36 -5.53 -9.13
C ASN A 34 0.63 -4.52 -10.04
N GLN A 35 1.25 -3.36 -10.33
CA GLN A 35 0.55 -2.24 -10.97
C GLN A 35 0.52 -2.38 -12.52
N PRO A 36 -0.66 -2.36 -13.18
CA PRO A 36 -0.74 -2.55 -14.64
C PRO A 36 -0.57 -1.27 -15.47
N PHE A 37 -0.57 -0.06 -14.88
CA PHE A 37 -0.55 1.22 -15.61
C PHE A 37 0.78 1.98 -15.48
N GLY A 38 1.82 1.54 -16.18
CA GLY A 38 3.05 2.32 -16.40
C GLY A 38 4.01 2.46 -15.20
N PHE A 39 3.73 1.77 -14.10
CA PHE A 39 4.61 1.65 -12.95
C PHE A 39 5.05 0.20 -12.80
N ALA A 40 6.35 -0.05 -12.93
CA ALA A 40 6.93 -1.36 -12.67
C ALA A 40 7.13 -1.54 -11.16
N GLY A 41 6.08 -1.91 -10.44
CA GLY A 41 6.14 -2.10 -9.01
C GLY A 41 4.82 -2.52 -8.37
N TYR A 42 4.84 -2.57 -7.05
CA TYR A 42 3.74 -3.03 -6.21
C TYR A 42 3.00 -1.84 -5.61
N PHE A 43 1.72 -2.02 -5.33
CA PHE A 43 0.92 -1.05 -4.59
C PHE A 43 -0.05 -1.72 -3.63
N GLN A 44 -0.43 -0.97 -2.60
CA GLN A 44 -1.42 -1.36 -1.60
C GLN A 44 -2.35 -0.19 -1.33
N ALA A 45 -3.65 -0.46 -1.39
CA ALA A 45 -4.68 0.49 -1.01
C ALA A 45 -5.01 0.35 0.49
N MET A 46 -5.16 1.49 1.18
CA MET A 46 -5.46 1.53 2.60
C MET A 46 -6.52 2.61 2.92
N VAL A 47 -7.29 2.36 3.97
CA VAL A 47 -8.33 3.26 4.49
C VAL A 47 -8.11 3.55 5.97
N ARG A 48 -8.56 4.71 6.42
CA ARG A 48 -8.65 5.05 7.85
C ARG A 48 -9.96 5.79 8.08
N ASP A 49 -10.68 5.46 9.14
CA ASP A 49 -11.92 6.16 9.49
C ASP A 49 -11.68 7.63 9.82
#